data_AF-A0A1S3X4F0-F1
#
_entry.id   AF-A0A1S3X4F0-F1
#
_cell.length_a   1.000
_cell.length_b   1.000
_cell.length_c   1.000
_cell.angle_alpha   90.00
_cell.angle_beta   90.00
_cell.angle_gamma   90.00
#
_symmetry.space_group_name_H-M   'P 1'
#
loop_
_entity.id
_entity.type
_entity.pdbx_description
1 polymer ?
#
loop_
_entity_poly.entity_id
_entity_poly.type
_entity_poly.pdbx_seq_one_letter_code
_entity_poly.pdbx_strand_id
1 'polypeptide(L)'
;MADTIIKPISRTTVNFVMGKHRMAAAISSLDQQIHFIQEELEQLESYGEASIVCKEFLSIVESKPDALLPVTKGPSDVKWDRWFKGANGSRRNKRWI
;
A
#
# COMPACT_ATOMS: atom_id res chain seq x y z
N MET A 1 -17.11 -7.37 -39.86
CA MET A 1 -17.41 -5.94 -39.64
C MET A 1 -18.38 -5.90 -38.47
N ALA A 2 -17.88 -5.60 -37.27
CA ALA A 2 -18.70 -5.54 -36.05
C ALA A 2 -18.71 -4.09 -35.60
N ASP A 3 -19.86 -3.43 -35.77
CA ASP A 3 -20.05 -2.04 -35.40
C ASP A 3 -20.16 -1.92 -33.88
N THR A 4 -19.11 -1.40 -33.26
CA THR A 4 -19.12 -1.03 -31.84
C THR A 4 -20.00 0.20 -31.66
N ILE A 5 -21.19 -0.02 -31.09
CA ILE A 5 -22.10 1.03 -30.65
C ILE A 5 -21.40 1.85 -29.55
N ILE A 6 -20.83 2.99 -29.94
CA ILE A 6 -20.35 3.99 -28.98
C ILE A 6 -21.59 4.56 -28.28
N LYS A 7 -21.83 4.08 -27.04
CA LYS A 7 -22.83 4.70 -26.18
C LYS A 7 -22.40 6.14 -25.91
N PRO A 8 -23.25 7.16 -26.15
CA PRO A 8 -22.90 8.52 -25.83
C PRO A 8 -22.68 8.64 -24.33
N ILE A 9 -21.50 9.13 -23.94
CA ILE A 9 -21.20 9.56 -22.57
C ILE A 9 -22.31 10.52 -22.17
N SER A 10 -23.11 10.12 -21.18
CA SER A 10 -24.11 10.96 -20.57
C SER A 10 -23.42 12.22 -20.10
N ARG A 11 -23.66 13.34 -20.80
CA ARG A 11 -23.17 14.65 -20.38
C ARG A 11 -23.87 14.99 -19.08
N THR A 12 -23.24 14.68 -17.95
CA THR A 12 -23.67 15.14 -16.65
C THR A 12 -23.74 16.66 -16.75
N THR A 13 -24.94 17.21 -16.67
CA THR A 13 -25.16 18.65 -16.50
C THR A 13 -24.61 19.03 -15.14
N VAL A 14 -23.29 19.21 -15.06
CA VAL A 14 -22.61 19.77 -13.91
C VAL A 14 -23.14 21.19 -13.73
N ASN A 15 -23.82 21.41 -12.61
CA ASN A 15 -24.38 22.68 -12.19
C ASN A 15 -23.38 23.81 -12.48
N PHE A 16 -23.69 24.63 -13.49
CA PHE A 16 -22.83 25.71 -13.98
C PHE A 16 -22.89 26.93 -13.05
N VAL A 17 -22.49 26.74 -11.79
CA VAL A 17 -22.23 27.86 -10.85
C VAL A 17 -20.85 27.66 -10.23
N MET A 18 -19.88 27.30 -11.06
CA MET A 18 -18.47 27.38 -10.70
C MET A 18 -17.94 28.70 -11.24
N GLY A 19 -17.68 29.66 -10.35
CA GLY A 19 -17.10 30.95 -10.75
C GLY A 19 -15.76 30.76 -11.46
N LYS A 20 -15.38 31.70 -12.35
CA LYS A 20 -14.17 31.64 -13.17
C LYS A 20 -12.90 31.18 -12.43
N HIS A 21 -12.69 31.67 -11.20
CA HIS A 21 -11.53 31.31 -10.39
C HIS A 21 -11.55 29.85 -9.93
N ARG A 22 -12.73 29.35 -9.55
CA ARG A 22 -12.90 27.96 -9.15
C ARG A 22 -12.68 27.02 -10.34
N MET A 23 -13.12 27.44 -11.53
CA MET A 23 -12.87 26.69 -12.77
C MET A 23 -11.38 26.67 -13.11
N ALA A 24 -10.69 27.82 -13.04
CA ALA A 24 -9.25 27.88 -13.26
C ALA A 24 -8.45 27.04 -12.24
N ALA A 25 -8.84 27.05 -10.96
CA ALA A 25 -8.23 26.22 -9.93
C ALA A 25 -8.47 24.72 -10.18
N ALA A 26 -9.67 24.34 -10.62
CA ALA A 26 -9.98 22.95 -10.98
C ALA A 26 -9.14 22.49 -12.19
N ILE A 27 -9.00 23.34 -13.22
CA ILE A 27 -8.14 23.07 -14.38
C ILE A 27 -6.69 22.90 -13.93
N SER A 28 -6.16 23.85 -13.16
CA SER A 28 -4.77 23.77 -12.65
C SER A 28 -4.52 22.52 -11.81
N SER A 29 -5.50 22.09 -11.00
CA SER A 29 -5.39 20.86 -10.21
C SER A 29 -5.40 19.60 -11.09
N LEU A 30 -6.19 19.60 -12.17
CA LEU A 30 -6.20 18.49 -13.13
C LEU A 30 -4.90 18.45 -13.92
N ASP A 31 -4.38 19.60 -14.35
CA ASP A 31 -3.08 19.68 -15.04
C ASP A 31 -1.94 19.15 -14.16
N GLN A 32 -1.95 19.47 -12.86
CA GLN A 32 -0.99 18.91 -11.91
C GLN A 32 -1.13 17.39 -11.77
N GLN A 33 -2.35 16.86 -11.69
CA GLN A 33 -2.57 15.41 -11.63
C GLN A 33 -2.09 14.72 -12.90
N ILE A 34 -2.34 15.30 -14.08
CA ILE A 34 -1.82 14.80 -15.36
C ILE A 34 -0.30 14.76 -15.33
N HIS A 35 0.34 15.83 -14.84
CA HIS A 35 1.79 15.91 -14.75
C HIS A 35 2.38 14.83 -13.82
N PHE A 36 1.82 14.65 -12.62
CA PHE A 36 2.28 13.62 -11.69
C PHE A 36 2.14 12.22 -12.27
N ILE A 37 1.02 11.91 -12.92
CA ILE A 37 0.80 10.61 -13.55
C ILE A 37 1.82 10.37 -14.67
N GLN A 38 2.16 11.39 -15.45
CA GLN A 38 3.18 11.29 -16.51
C GLN A 38 4.57 11.03 -15.91
N GLU A 39 4.93 11.73 -14.85
CA GLU A 39 6.20 11.53 -14.13
C GLU A 39 6.30 10.12 -13.53
N GLU A 40 5.24 9.65 -12.85
CA GLU A 40 5.19 8.30 -12.28
C GLU A 40 5.32 7.23 -13.37
N LEU A 41 4.74 7.46 -14.54
CA LEU A 41 4.82 6.52 -15.67
C LEU A 41 6.23 6.46 -16.27
N GLU A 42 6.92 7.61 -16.38
CA GLU A 42 8.34 7.66 -16.79
C GLU A 42 9.23 6.91 -15.78
N GLN A 43 8.98 7.07 -14.48
CA GLN A 43 9.70 6.33 -13.45
C GLN A 43 9.43 4.82 -13.54
N LEU A 44 8.18 4.41 -13.76
CA LEU A 44 7.82 3.00 -13.93
C LEU A 44 8.51 2.34 -15.13
N GLU A 45 8.73 3.08 -16.23
CA GLU A 45 9.48 2.58 -17.38
C GLU A 45 10.96 2.32 -17.03
N SER A 46 11.52 3.09 -16.10
CA SER A 46 12.89 2.87 -15.60
C SER A 46 13.02 1.68 -14.63
N TYR A 47 11.92 1.27 -13.98
CA TYR A 47 11.97 0.21 -12.98
C TYR A 47 12.07 -1.19 -13.62
N GLY A 48 12.94 -2.02 -13.06
CA GLY A 48 13.12 -3.41 -13.46
C GLY A 48 12.02 -4.34 -12.93
N GLU A 49 12.18 -5.64 -13.16
CA GLU A 49 11.23 -6.65 -12.68
C GLU A 49 11.15 -6.69 -11.14
N ALA A 50 9.94 -6.64 -10.61
CA ALA A 50 9.69 -6.87 -9.19
C ALA A 50 10.18 -8.25 -8.73
N SER A 51 10.28 -9.23 -9.64
CA SER A 51 10.79 -10.58 -9.36
C SER A 51 12.21 -10.58 -8.80
N ILE A 52 13.05 -9.65 -9.28
CA ILE A 52 14.46 -9.51 -8.88
C ILE A 52 14.53 -8.93 -7.46
N VAL A 53 13.85 -7.81 -7.25
CA VAL A 53 13.79 -7.12 -5.94
C VAL A 53 13.22 -8.04 -4.86
N CYS A 54 12.16 -8.81 -5.17
CA CYS A 54 11.58 -9.76 -4.22
C CYS A 54 12.56 -10.88 -3.83
N LYS A 55 13.36 -11.40 -4.77
CA LYS A 55 14.38 -12.42 -4.46
C LYS A 55 15.49 -11.86 -3.57
N GLU A 56 15.97 -10.65 -3.87
CA GLU A 56 16.97 -9.97 -3.06
C GLU A 56 16.44 -9.68 -1.65
N PHE A 57 15.21 -9.19 -1.55
CA PHE A 57 14.53 -8.95 -0.29
C PHE A 57 14.41 -10.22 0.56
N LEU A 58 13.98 -11.34 -0.03
CA LEU A 58 13.91 -12.63 0.65
C LEU A 58 15.30 -13.08 1.15
N SER A 59 16.33 -12.96 0.31
CA SER A 59 17.71 -13.27 0.69
C SER A 59 18.16 -12.47 1.93
N ILE A 60 17.83 -11.17 1.98
CA ILE A 60 18.14 -10.30 3.13
C ILE A 60 17.39 -10.77 4.38
N VAL A 61 16.08 -11.02 4.27
CA VAL A 61 15.23 -11.45 5.39
C VAL A 61 15.68 -12.81 5.93
N GLU A 62 16.09 -13.73 5.06
CA GLU A 62 16.55 -15.06 5.46
C GLU A 62 17.99 -15.05 6.02
N SER A 63 18.80 -14.05 5.68
CA SER A 63 20.21 -13.99 6.10
C SER A 63 20.43 -13.90 7.61
N LYS A 64 19.51 -13.24 8.32
CA LYS A 64 19.59 -13.03 9.77
C LYS A 64 18.29 -13.48 10.44
N PRO A 65 18.35 -14.49 11.33
CA PRO A 65 17.14 -15.01 11.92
C PRO A 65 16.61 -14.02 12.97
N ASP A 66 15.32 -13.73 12.92
CA ASP A 66 14.65 -12.78 13.81
C ASP A 66 14.40 -13.40 15.21
N ALA A 67 14.89 -12.72 16.25
CA ALA A 67 14.78 -13.14 17.65
C ALA A 67 13.33 -13.24 18.16
N LEU A 68 12.38 -12.59 17.49
CA LEU A 68 10.96 -12.67 17.83
C LEU A 68 10.24 -13.83 17.11
N LEU A 69 10.88 -14.44 16.12
CA LEU A 69 10.31 -15.58 15.42
C LEU A 69 10.67 -16.89 16.13
N PRO A 70 9.74 -17.85 16.26
CA PRO A 70 9.97 -19.11 16.97
C PRO A 70 11.03 -20.01 16.32
N VAL A 71 11.53 -19.64 15.15
CA VAL A 71 12.58 -20.34 14.41
C VAL A 71 13.98 -20.01 14.98
N THR A 72 14.15 -18.87 15.67
CA THR A 72 15.42 -18.57 16.36
C THR A 72 15.58 -19.40 17.61
N LYS A 73 16.53 -20.33 17.58
CA LYS A 73 17.01 -21.01 18.80
C LYS A 73 18.00 -20.10 19.53
N GLY A 74 17.48 -19.05 20.18
CA GLY A 74 18.22 -18.27 21.17
C GLY A 74 18.07 -18.89 22.57
N PRO A 75 18.94 -18.57 23.54
CA PRO A 75 18.66 -18.85 24.94
C PRO A 75 17.30 -18.25 25.28
N SER A 76 16.31 -19.09 25.60
CA SER A 76 15.02 -18.63 26.07
C SER A 76 15.26 -17.93 27.40
N ASP A 77 15.46 -16.61 27.38
CA ASP A 77 15.54 -15.84 28.61
C ASP A 77 14.17 -15.95 29.28
N VAL A 78 14.14 -16.76 30.35
CA VAL A 78 12.95 -17.21 31.07
C VAL A 78 12.11 -16.02 31.56
N LYS A 79 12.71 -14.82 31.67
CA LYS A 79 12.00 -13.59 32.03
C LYS A 79 11.01 -13.11 30.96
N TRP A 80 11.20 -13.48 29.69
CA TRP A 80 10.29 -13.13 28.60
C TRP A 80 9.01 -13.97 28.58
N ASP A 81 9.02 -15.15 29.21
CA ASP A 81 7.82 -15.98 29.35
C ASP A 81 6.69 -15.20 30.06
N ARG A 82 7.03 -14.26 30.96
CA ARG A 82 6.05 -13.37 31.60
C ARG A 82 5.29 -12.49 30.62
N TRP A 83 5.94 -12.04 29.55
CA TRP A 83 5.35 -11.12 28.56
C TRP A 83 4.63 -11.88 27.43
N PHE A 84 5.14 -13.03 27.00
CA PHE A 84 4.63 -13.75 25.82
C PHE A 84 3.82 -15.01 26.12
N LYS A 85 4.01 -15.71 27.25
CA LYS A 85 3.23 -16.92 27.57
C LYS A 85 1.90 -16.64 28.26
N GLY A 86 1.61 -15.37 28.57
CA GLY A 86 0.45 -14.98 29.36
C GLY A 86 0.60 -15.44 30.81
N ALA A 87 -0.05 -14.73 31.74
CA ALA A 87 0.02 -15.09 33.15
C ALA A 87 -0.61 -16.48 33.38
N ASN A 88 0.24 -17.48 33.68
CA ASN A 88 -0.15 -18.80 34.15
C ASN A 88 -0.84 -18.67 35.51
N GLY A 89 -2.13 -18.30 35.56
CA GLY A 89 -2.87 -18.39 36.81
C GLY A 89 -4.14 -17.56 36.98
N SER A 90 -4.43 -16.55 36.15
CA SER A 90 -5.68 -15.80 36.34
C SER A 90 -6.67 -16.05 35.21
N ARG A 91 -7.73 -16.76 35.59
CA ARG A 91 -8.92 -17.03 34.79
C ARG A 91 -9.41 -15.73 34.12
N ARG A 92 -9.66 -15.83 32.81
CA ARG A 92 -10.62 -15.03 32.03
C ARG A 92 -10.40 -13.51 32.03
N ASN A 93 -9.68 -13.02 31.02
CA ASN A 93 -10.38 -12.45 29.85
C ASN A 93 -9.38 -12.28 28.70
N LYS A 94 -9.60 -13.08 27.66
CA LYS A 94 -8.91 -12.94 26.39
C LYS A 94 -9.44 -11.66 25.73
N ARG A 95 -8.54 -10.78 25.29
CA ARG A 95 -8.52 -10.16 23.95
C ARG A 95 -7.60 -8.94 23.95
N TRP A 96 -6.52 -9.07 23.19
CA TRP A 96 -5.98 -7.97 22.39
C TRP A 96 -5.69 -8.53 21.00
N ILE A 97 -6.78 -8.86 20.29
CA ILE A 97 -7.05 -8.59 18.87
C ILE A 97 -8.56 -8.31 18.78
#